data_AF-A0A9W5KTK8-F1
#
_entry.id   AF-A0A9W5KTK8-F1
#
_cell.length_a   1.000
_cell.length_b   1.000
_cell.length_c   1.000
_cell.angle_alpha   90.00
_cell.angle_beta   90.00
_cell.angle_gamma   90.00
#
_symmetry.space_group_name_H-M   'P 1'
#
loop_
_entity.id
_entity.type
_entity.pdbx_description
1 polymer ?
#
loop_
_entity_poly.entity_id
_entity_poly.type
_entity_poly.pdbx_seq_one_letter_code
_entity_poly.pdbx_strand_id
1 'polypeptide(L)'
;MSQPNLPDITPDISLTREEAINLLLSSIAMQELGLAHIINAEGEKLQYALGTLATNNLATPPTFDQLIQLNKSVQSTLKSASETEMLLKGKLESVMEMPTMFGPTGPAGPTGPAGGVASINGQTGAITLNAQTIGAYGAFPYTEAIPSNTDLETLTSAGVYSSDGASGPPVNGPNNNPIWTVYVSVIAPGIGSPSILQLFISNPSIYVRSQTNGQWNGWQAFGTIGPTGPTGVSITGPTGATGTPGTDGVTGPTGATGTPGTDG
;
A
#
# COMPACT_ATOMS: atom_id res chain seq x y z
N MET A 1 -37.26 -42.32 22.68
CA MET A 1 -37.11 -41.24 23.69
C MET A 1 -37.23 -39.91 22.95
N SER A 2 -38.29 -39.14 23.16
CA SER A 2 -38.43 -37.80 22.57
C SER A 2 -37.49 -36.84 23.26
N GLN A 3 -36.66 -36.14 22.49
CA GLN A 3 -35.77 -35.11 23.00
C GLN A 3 -36.60 -33.94 23.58
N PRO A 4 -36.15 -33.26 24.65
CA PRO A 4 -36.86 -32.10 25.20
C PRO A 4 -36.92 -30.96 24.17
N ASN A 5 -38.12 -30.43 23.93
CA ASN A 5 -38.32 -29.27 23.06
C ASN A 5 -38.04 -28.00 23.87
N LEU A 6 -36.81 -27.48 23.80
CA LEU A 6 -36.50 -26.17 24.38
C LEU A 6 -37.19 -25.09 23.54
N PRO A 7 -37.91 -24.13 24.17
CA PRO A 7 -38.47 -22.99 23.45
C PRO A 7 -37.36 -22.23 22.71
N ASP A 8 -37.60 -21.94 21.44
CA ASP A 8 -36.72 -21.10 20.63
C ASP A 8 -36.82 -19.66 21.15
N ILE A 9 -35.83 -19.25 21.92
CA ILE A 9 -35.59 -17.86 22.28
C ILE A 9 -34.57 -17.31 21.29
N THR A 10 -35.01 -16.96 20.09
CA THR A 10 -34.21 -16.10 19.22
C THR A 10 -34.49 -14.66 19.66
N PRO A 11 -33.65 -14.02 20.51
CA PRO A 11 -33.83 -12.61 20.80
C PRO A 11 -33.59 -11.82 19.51
N ASP A 12 -34.65 -11.20 18.99
CA ASP A 12 -34.55 -10.28 17.86
C ASP A 12 -34.01 -8.94 18.37
N ILE A 13 -32.71 -8.91 18.65
CA ILE A 13 -31.97 -7.67 18.94
C ILE A 13 -31.56 -7.05 17.61
N SER A 14 -32.47 -6.29 17.02
CA SER A 14 -32.15 -5.38 15.92
C SER A 14 -31.58 -4.07 16.49
N LEU A 15 -30.26 -3.94 16.45
CA LEU A 15 -29.56 -2.72 16.86
C LEU A 15 -29.04 -2.03 15.59
N THR A 16 -29.44 -0.78 15.37
CA THR A 16 -28.88 0.03 14.29
C THR A 16 -27.43 0.44 14.63
N ARG A 17 -26.65 0.80 13.61
CA ARG A 17 -25.26 1.26 13.81
C ARG A 17 -25.21 2.50 14.71
N GLU A 18 -26.15 3.42 14.51
CA GLU A 18 -26.27 4.65 15.28
C GLU A 18 -26.60 4.35 16.75
N GLU A 19 -27.50 3.41 17.01
CA GLU A 19 -27.79 2.96 18.37
C GLU A 19 -26.60 2.24 19.00
N ALA A 20 -25.87 1.42 18.25
CA ALA A 20 -24.65 0.77 18.74
C ALA A 20 -23.56 1.80 19.11
N ILE A 21 -23.35 2.81 18.27
CA ILE A 21 -22.41 3.91 18.55
C ILE A 21 -22.85 4.66 19.81
N ASN A 22 -24.13 5.01 19.92
CA ASN A 22 -24.65 5.71 21.09
C ASN A 22 -24.50 4.89 22.38
N LEU A 23 -24.72 3.57 22.33
CA LEU A 23 -24.49 2.67 23.46
C LEU A 23 -23.00 2.57 23.83
N LEU A 24 -22.10 2.52 22.84
CA LEU A 24 -20.65 2.50 23.07
C LEU A 24 -20.17 3.82 23.69
N LEU A 25 -20.60 4.96 23.16
CA LEU A 25 -20.31 6.28 23.73
C LEU A 25 -20.86 6.40 25.16
N SER A 26 -22.09 5.93 25.40
CA SER A 26 -22.67 5.89 26.75
C SER A 26 -21.85 5.02 27.70
N SER A 27 -21.31 3.90 27.21
CA SER A 27 -20.46 3.02 28.03
C SER A 27 -19.13 3.69 28.42
N ILE A 28 -18.55 4.49 27.52
CA ILE A 28 -17.34 5.28 27.79
C ILE A 28 -17.67 6.36 28.84
N ALA A 29 -18.76 7.10 28.65
CA ALA A 29 -19.19 8.13 29.60
C ALA A 29 -19.45 7.56 31.02
N MET A 30 -20.03 6.36 31.12
CA MET A 30 -20.21 5.69 32.42
C MET A 30 -18.87 5.29 33.06
N GLN A 31 -17.88 4.89 32.25
CA GLN A 31 -16.54 4.58 32.76
C GLN A 31 -15.80 5.84 33.24
N GLU A 32 -15.89 6.96 32.52
CA GLU A 32 -15.34 8.26 32.94
C GLU A 32 -15.96 8.73 34.26
N LEU A 33 -17.29 8.60 34.41
CA LEU A 33 -17.98 8.93 35.66
C LEU A 33 -17.48 8.04 36.83
N GLY A 34 -17.26 6.75 36.58
CA GLY A 34 -16.68 5.84 37.56
C GLY A 34 -15.26 6.26 37.99
N LEU A 35 -14.42 6.66 37.04
CA LEU A 35 -13.06 7.15 37.31
C LEU A 35 -13.09 8.45 38.13
N ALA A 36 -14.01 9.37 37.85
CA ALA A 36 -14.20 10.59 38.63
C ALA A 36 -14.52 10.28 40.10
N HIS A 37 -15.37 9.28 40.37
CA HIS A 37 -15.64 8.84 41.74
C HIS A 37 -14.42 8.26 42.44
N ILE A 38 -13.58 7.50 41.73
CA ILE A 38 -12.33 6.98 42.30
C ILE A 38 -11.39 8.13 42.67
N ILE A 39 -11.21 9.11 41.78
CA ILE A 39 -10.35 10.28 42.05
C ILE A 39 -10.87 11.07 43.26
N ASN A 40 -12.18 11.28 43.35
CA ASN A 40 -12.79 11.96 44.50
C ASN A 40 -12.59 11.17 45.80
N ALA A 41 -12.80 9.85 45.77
CA ALA A 41 -12.60 8.99 46.94
C ALA A 41 -11.14 8.98 47.42
N GLU A 42 -10.16 9.02 46.52
CA GLU A 42 -8.75 9.17 46.88
C GLU A 42 -8.46 10.55 47.50
N GLY A 43 -9.11 11.60 47.03
CA GLY A 43 -9.06 12.94 47.63
C GLY A 43 -9.62 12.97 49.05
N GLU A 44 -10.79 12.39 49.27
CA GLU A 44 -11.39 12.24 50.60
C GLU A 44 -10.52 11.40 51.53
N LYS A 45 -9.89 10.34 51.00
CA LYS A 45 -8.95 9.49 51.76
C LYS A 45 -7.74 10.29 52.27
N LEU A 46 -7.18 11.19 51.44
CA LEU A 46 -6.11 12.10 51.86
C LEU A 46 -6.61 13.09 52.93
N GLN A 47 -7.77 13.69 52.73
CA GLN A 47 -8.36 14.62 53.69
C GLN A 47 -8.66 13.95 55.04
N TYR A 48 -9.11 12.69 55.00
CA TYR A 48 -9.33 11.87 56.19
C TYR A 48 -8.02 11.62 56.95
N ALA A 49 -6.97 11.17 56.26
CA ALA A 49 -5.68 10.88 56.89
C ALA A 49 -5.00 12.14 57.46
N LEU A 50 -5.18 13.29 56.81
CA LEU A 50 -4.65 14.58 57.28
C LEU A 50 -5.52 15.24 58.37
N GLY A 51 -6.68 14.66 58.69
CA GLY A 51 -7.61 15.22 59.68
C GLY A 51 -8.27 16.53 59.25
N THR A 52 -8.36 16.78 57.94
CA THR A 52 -9.03 17.97 57.39
C THR A 52 -10.48 17.71 57.03
N LEU A 53 -10.95 16.46 57.16
CA LEU A 53 -12.34 16.07 56.89
C LEU A 53 -13.22 16.48 58.09
N ALA A 54 -14.22 17.35 57.85
CA ALA A 54 -14.98 18.04 58.89
C ALA A 54 -15.76 17.14 59.87
N THR A 55 -15.94 15.86 59.57
CA THR A 55 -16.86 14.98 60.30
C THR A 55 -16.22 13.79 61.00
N ASN A 56 -14.93 13.47 60.78
CA ASN A 56 -14.33 12.24 61.33
C ASN A 56 -12.80 12.38 61.55
N ASN A 57 -12.40 13.16 62.55
CA ASN A 57 -10.98 13.24 62.92
C ASN A 57 -10.51 11.93 63.55
N LEU A 58 -9.35 11.44 63.10
CA LEU A 58 -8.67 10.29 63.70
C LEU A 58 -8.37 10.58 65.17
N ALA A 59 -8.75 9.67 66.07
CA ALA A 59 -8.47 9.77 67.50
C ALA A 59 -6.95 9.76 67.80
N THR A 60 -6.16 9.18 66.90
CA THR A 60 -4.68 9.23 66.92
C THR A 60 -4.18 9.64 65.54
N PRO A 61 -3.32 10.68 65.43
CA PRO A 61 -2.74 11.07 64.15
C PRO A 61 -1.93 9.91 63.54
N PRO A 62 -1.97 9.72 62.21
CA PRO A 62 -1.17 8.69 61.56
C PRO A 62 0.33 9.00 61.69
N THR A 63 1.15 7.96 61.72
CA THR A 63 2.60 8.12 61.72
C THR A 63 3.09 8.61 60.35
N PHE A 64 4.29 9.19 60.32
CA PHE A 64 4.90 9.64 59.06
C PHE A 64 5.03 8.50 58.03
N ASP A 65 5.41 7.30 58.47
CA ASP A 65 5.51 6.13 57.59
C ASP A 65 4.15 5.73 56.98
N GLN A 66 3.07 5.81 57.76
CA GLN A 66 1.71 5.55 57.27
C GLN A 66 1.29 6.59 56.22
N LEU A 67 1.65 7.86 56.40
CA LEU A 67 1.39 8.92 55.42
C LEU A 67 2.17 8.71 54.11
N ILE A 68 3.43 8.26 54.19
CA ILE A 68 4.21 7.91 53.00
C ILE A 68 3.59 6.72 52.27
N GLN A 69 3.15 5.69 52.99
CA GLN A 69 2.47 4.54 52.39
C GLN A 69 1.15 4.95 51.73
N LEU A 70 0.37 5.80 52.37
CA LEU A 70 -0.87 6.34 51.81
C LEU A 70 -0.60 7.12 50.51
N ASN A 71 0.36 8.05 50.53
CA ASN A 71 0.72 8.83 49.35
C ASN A 71 1.16 7.94 48.19
N LYS A 72 1.98 6.91 48.45
CA LYS A 72 2.36 5.92 47.44
C LYS A 72 1.15 5.15 46.88
N SER A 73 0.22 4.76 47.75
CA SER A 73 -1.02 4.09 47.32
C SER A 73 -1.87 5.00 46.43
N VAL A 74 -2.09 6.25 46.82
CA VAL A 74 -2.84 7.24 46.04
C VAL A 74 -2.17 7.50 44.69
N GLN A 75 -0.85 7.69 44.67
CA GLN A 75 -0.08 7.83 43.43
C GLN A 75 -0.25 6.63 42.51
N SER A 76 -0.25 5.40 43.06
CA SER A 76 -0.49 4.20 42.28
C SER A 76 -1.89 4.17 41.68
N THR A 77 -2.93 4.51 42.47
CA THR A 77 -4.31 4.56 41.97
C THR A 77 -4.46 5.63 40.88
N LEU A 78 -3.91 6.82 41.07
CA LEU A 78 -3.96 7.90 40.08
C LEU A 78 -3.20 7.55 38.79
N LYS A 79 -2.09 6.81 38.91
CA LYS A 79 -1.37 6.28 37.75
C LYS A 79 -2.25 5.29 36.97
N SER A 80 -2.88 4.35 37.66
CA SER A 80 -3.81 3.41 37.01
C SER A 80 -5.02 4.13 36.39
N ALA A 81 -5.56 5.17 37.03
CA ALA A 81 -6.63 5.98 36.48
C ALA A 81 -6.18 6.69 35.17
N SER A 82 -4.96 7.25 35.14
CA SER A 82 -4.41 7.86 33.93
C SER A 82 -4.19 6.84 32.80
N GLU A 83 -3.78 5.61 33.12
CA GLU A 83 -3.65 4.54 32.12
C GLU A 83 -5.02 4.14 31.56
N THR A 84 -6.05 4.07 32.39
CA THR A 84 -7.42 3.81 31.94
C THR A 84 -7.99 4.95 31.09
N GLU A 85 -7.73 6.22 31.44
CA GLU A 85 -8.14 7.39 30.64
C GLU A 85 -7.55 7.33 29.22
N MET A 86 -6.28 6.95 29.08
CA MET A 86 -5.66 6.78 27.77
C MET A 86 -6.34 5.66 26.96
N LEU A 87 -6.72 4.55 27.60
CA LEU A 87 -7.46 3.47 26.96
C LEU A 87 -8.87 3.91 26.55
N LEU A 88 -9.59 4.63 27.41
CA LEU A 88 -10.92 5.15 27.12
C LEU A 88 -10.88 6.12 25.92
N LYS A 89 -9.87 7.00 25.85
CA LYS A 89 -9.64 7.87 24.69
C LYS A 89 -9.47 7.07 23.39
N GLY A 90 -8.67 6.00 23.42
CA GLY A 90 -8.50 5.13 22.25
C GLY A 90 -9.79 4.43 21.82
N LYS A 91 -10.64 4.02 22.78
CA LYS A 91 -11.97 3.48 22.46
C LYS A 91 -12.88 4.54 21.83
N LEU A 92 -12.88 5.76 22.36
CA LEU A 92 -13.66 6.87 21.83
C LEU A 92 -13.27 7.16 20.38
N GLU A 93 -11.96 7.29 20.10
CA GLU A 93 -11.42 7.49 18.75
C GLU A 93 -11.87 6.36 17.81
N SER A 94 -11.75 5.10 18.24
CA SER A 94 -12.19 3.95 17.44
C SER A 94 -13.69 3.92 17.17
N VAL A 95 -14.54 4.36 18.12
CA VAL A 95 -15.99 4.43 17.94
C VAL A 95 -16.35 5.56 16.97
N MET A 96 -15.64 6.69 17.04
CA MET A 96 -15.85 7.83 16.15
C MET A 96 -15.41 7.55 14.70
N GLU A 97 -14.39 6.71 14.51
CA GLU A 97 -13.87 6.31 13.19
C GLU A 97 -14.53 5.07 12.59
N MET A 98 -15.54 4.50 13.26
CA MET A 98 -16.17 3.25 12.82
C MET A 98 -16.72 3.42 11.38
N PRO A 99 -16.31 2.60 10.39
CA PRO A 99 -16.72 2.83 9.00
C PRO A 99 -18.23 2.59 8.79
N THR A 100 -18.83 3.29 7.84
CA THR A 100 -20.14 2.93 7.30
C THR A 100 -19.92 1.82 6.27
N MET A 101 -20.28 0.59 6.62
CA MET A 101 -20.33 -0.48 5.64
C MET A 101 -21.56 -0.24 4.76
N PHE A 102 -21.36 0.24 3.53
CA PHE A 102 -22.39 0.11 2.52
C PHE A 102 -22.64 -1.39 2.33
N GLY A 103 -23.88 -1.84 2.46
CA GLY A 103 -24.24 -3.18 2.03
C GLY A 103 -23.79 -3.40 0.58
N PRO A 104 -23.62 -4.66 0.14
CA PRO A 104 -23.36 -4.90 -1.28
C PRO A 104 -24.39 -4.11 -2.09
N THR A 105 -23.94 -3.42 -3.14
CA THR A 105 -24.86 -2.76 -4.07
C THR A 105 -25.95 -3.76 -4.39
N GLY A 106 -27.21 -3.37 -4.16
CA GLY A 106 -28.36 -4.26 -4.40
C GLY A 106 -28.27 -4.85 -5.82
N PRO A 107 -28.90 -6.01 -6.06
CA PRO A 107 -28.91 -6.59 -7.41
C PRO A 107 -29.28 -5.49 -8.40
N ALA A 108 -28.51 -5.37 -9.48
CA ALA A 108 -28.77 -4.40 -10.52
C ALA A 108 -30.26 -4.47 -10.86
N GLY A 109 -30.96 -3.33 -10.78
CA GLY A 109 -32.37 -3.27 -11.15
C GLY A 109 -32.55 -3.86 -12.56
N PRO A 110 -33.76 -4.34 -12.90
CA PRO A 110 -34.00 -4.89 -14.24
C PRO A 110 -33.46 -3.90 -15.27
N THR A 111 -32.59 -4.37 -16.16
CA THR A 111 -32.10 -3.57 -17.27
C THR A 111 -33.32 -2.95 -17.94
N GLY A 112 -33.39 -1.62 -17.96
CA GLY A 112 -34.47 -0.93 -18.65
C GLY A 112 -34.57 -1.45 -20.09
N PRO A 113 -35.76 -1.41 -20.71
CA PRO A 113 -35.91 -1.82 -22.11
C PRO A 113 -34.79 -1.18 -22.94
N ALA A 114 -34.10 -2.00 -23.74
CA ALA A 114 -32.94 -1.57 -24.50
C ALA A 114 -33.27 -0.26 -25.23
N GLY A 115 -32.64 0.84 -24.79
CA GLY A 115 -32.68 2.08 -25.53
C GLY A 115 -32.07 1.79 -26.88
N GLY A 116 -32.88 1.87 -27.94
CA GLY A 116 -32.37 1.71 -29.29
C GLY A 116 -31.27 2.75 -29.52
N VAL A 117 -30.01 2.32 -29.58
CA VAL A 117 -28.93 3.16 -30.07
C VAL A 117 -29.19 3.38 -31.55
N ALA A 118 -29.90 4.48 -31.87
CA ALA A 118 -30.18 4.83 -33.26
C ALA A 118 -28.88 5.03 -34.04
N SER A 119 -27.81 5.48 -33.38
CA SER A 119 -26.46 5.45 -33.91
C SER A 119 -25.41 5.49 -32.80
N ILE A 120 -24.22 4.97 -33.07
CA ILE A 120 -23.00 5.26 -32.29
C ILE A 120 -22.04 5.98 -33.24
N ASN A 121 -21.67 7.23 -32.91
CA ASN A 121 -20.81 8.08 -33.74
C ASN A 121 -21.26 8.21 -35.21
N GLY A 122 -22.58 8.26 -35.44
CA GLY A 122 -23.16 8.40 -36.78
C GLY A 122 -23.28 7.09 -37.58
N GLN A 123 -22.87 5.94 -37.03
CA GLN A 123 -23.09 4.63 -37.66
C GLN A 123 -24.40 4.01 -37.18
N THR A 124 -25.21 3.54 -38.11
CA THR A 124 -26.51 2.89 -37.92
C THR A 124 -26.41 1.40 -38.27
N GLY A 125 -27.08 0.51 -37.53
CA GLY A 125 -27.14 -0.94 -37.85
C GLY A 125 -26.29 -1.82 -36.92
N ALA A 126 -25.86 -2.99 -37.40
CA ALA A 126 -25.03 -3.93 -36.63
C ALA A 126 -23.59 -3.40 -36.51
N ILE A 127 -23.28 -2.73 -35.40
CA ILE A 127 -21.96 -2.17 -35.13
C ILE A 127 -21.10 -3.24 -34.47
N THR A 128 -20.07 -3.72 -35.17
CA THR A 128 -19.06 -4.61 -34.59
C THR A 128 -17.99 -3.80 -33.88
N LEU A 129 -18.04 -3.77 -32.55
CA LEU A 129 -17.00 -3.17 -31.71
C LEU A 129 -15.84 -4.16 -31.58
N ASN A 130 -14.88 -4.11 -32.50
CA ASN A 130 -13.61 -4.82 -32.37
C ASN A 130 -12.54 -3.92 -31.71
N ALA A 131 -11.41 -4.51 -31.34
CA ALA A 131 -10.32 -3.80 -30.66
C ALA A 131 -9.78 -2.60 -31.47
N GLN A 132 -9.80 -2.68 -32.81
CA GLN A 132 -9.43 -1.57 -33.70
C GLN A 132 -10.43 -0.40 -33.63
N THR A 133 -11.73 -0.68 -33.58
CA THR A 133 -12.80 0.34 -33.47
C THR A 133 -12.80 1.02 -32.10
N ILE A 134 -12.42 0.32 -31.03
CA ILE A 134 -12.34 0.88 -29.66
C ILE A 134 -11.05 1.68 -29.44
N GLY A 135 -9.93 1.26 -30.04
CA GLY A 135 -8.62 1.92 -29.93
C GLY A 135 -8.60 3.36 -30.48
N ALA A 136 -9.43 3.65 -31.49
CA ALA A 136 -9.58 5.01 -32.04
C ALA A 136 -10.19 6.02 -31.04
N TYR A 137 -10.84 5.54 -29.96
CA TYR A 137 -11.51 6.36 -28.96
C TYR A 137 -10.88 6.29 -27.55
N GLY A 138 -9.64 5.78 -27.43
CA GLY A 138 -8.82 5.95 -26.24
C GLY A 138 -9.13 5.03 -25.04
N ALA A 139 -9.88 3.94 -25.22
CA ALA A 139 -10.01 2.91 -24.18
C ALA A 139 -8.86 1.89 -24.32
N PHE A 140 -8.00 1.81 -23.29
CA PHE A 140 -6.88 0.86 -23.04
C PHE A 140 -6.16 0.29 -24.29
N PRO A 141 -4.88 0.64 -24.55
CA PRO A 141 -4.24 0.35 -25.82
C PRO A 141 -3.93 -1.15 -25.96
N TYR A 142 -4.80 -1.88 -26.66
CA TYR A 142 -4.33 -2.99 -27.46
C TYR A 142 -3.76 -2.39 -28.75
N THR A 143 -2.45 -2.21 -28.79
CA THR A 143 -1.73 -1.84 -30.01
C THR A 143 -1.29 -3.13 -30.68
N GLU A 144 -1.70 -3.37 -31.94
CA GLU A 144 -1.10 -4.42 -32.75
C GLU A 144 0.42 -4.22 -32.77
N ALA A 145 1.17 -5.32 -32.66
CA ALA A 145 2.63 -5.24 -32.68
C ALA A 145 3.09 -4.62 -34.01
N ILE A 146 3.98 -3.62 -33.93
CA ILE A 146 4.54 -2.95 -35.11
C ILE A 146 5.89 -3.59 -35.49
N PRO A 147 6.34 -3.45 -36.75
CA PRO A 147 7.63 -4.00 -37.16
C PRO A 147 8.75 -3.57 -36.22
N SER A 148 9.53 -4.52 -35.70
CA SER A 148 10.64 -4.26 -34.77
C SER A 148 11.73 -3.35 -35.33
N ASN A 149 11.83 -3.22 -36.66
CA ASN A 149 12.70 -2.28 -37.36
C ASN A 149 12.08 -0.89 -37.59
N THR A 150 10.96 -0.58 -36.95
CA THR A 150 10.34 0.75 -37.03
C THR A 150 11.34 1.84 -36.65
N ASP A 151 11.34 2.95 -37.39
CA ASP A 151 12.08 4.15 -37.03
C ASP A 151 11.41 4.83 -35.84
N LEU A 152 12.10 4.80 -34.69
CA LEU A 152 11.55 5.33 -33.45
C LEU A 152 11.38 6.85 -33.48
N GLU A 153 12.01 7.59 -34.40
CA GLU A 153 11.78 9.03 -34.57
C GLU A 153 10.41 9.35 -35.18
N THR A 154 9.80 8.38 -35.85
CA THR A 154 8.46 8.52 -36.43
C THR A 154 7.34 8.32 -35.40
N LEU A 155 7.66 7.76 -34.22
CA LEU A 155 6.71 7.52 -33.14
C LEU A 155 6.47 8.80 -32.33
N THR A 156 5.70 9.72 -32.91
CA THR A 156 5.43 11.05 -32.34
C THR A 156 4.04 11.21 -31.72
N SER A 157 3.17 10.21 -31.88
CA SER A 157 1.82 10.23 -31.31
C SER A 157 1.80 9.61 -29.92
N ALA A 158 1.00 10.15 -29.01
CA ALA A 158 0.91 9.62 -27.64
C ALA A 158 0.37 8.19 -27.67
N GLY A 159 1.02 7.27 -26.96
CA GLY A 159 0.64 5.86 -26.97
C GLY A 159 1.70 4.91 -26.43
N VAL A 160 1.39 3.62 -26.51
CA VAL A 160 2.30 2.52 -26.20
C VAL A 160 2.48 1.68 -27.46
N TYR A 161 3.72 1.45 -27.86
CA TYR A 161 4.08 0.72 -29.07
C TYR A 161 4.93 -0.48 -28.69
N SER A 162 4.56 -1.67 -29.16
CA SER A 162 5.31 -2.90 -28.92
C SER A 162 5.78 -3.48 -30.24
N SER A 163 7.02 -3.96 -30.26
CA SER A 163 7.63 -4.57 -31.44
C SER A 163 7.09 -5.98 -31.72
N ASP A 164 7.08 -6.38 -32.99
CA ASP A 164 6.82 -7.76 -33.43
C ASP A 164 7.96 -8.75 -33.10
N GLY A 165 9.16 -8.26 -32.76
CA GLY A 165 10.35 -9.06 -32.48
C GLY A 165 10.99 -9.76 -33.70
N ALA A 166 10.46 -9.58 -34.91
CA ALA A 166 10.79 -10.42 -36.08
C ALA A 166 11.48 -9.67 -37.24
N SER A 167 11.23 -8.37 -37.38
CA SER A 167 11.67 -7.52 -38.50
C SER A 167 13.07 -6.89 -38.35
N GLY A 168 13.80 -7.14 -37.25
CA GLY A 168 15.17 -6.66 -37.01
C GLY A 168 15.27 -5.55 -35.94
N PRO A 169 16.45 -4.94 -35.75
CA PRO A 169 16.63 -3.90 -34.72
C PRO A 169 15.91 -2.60 -35.09
N PRO A 170 15.44 -1.81 -34.10
CA PRO A 170 14.78 -0.53 -34.33
C PRO A 170 15.71 0.48 -35.01
N VAL A 171 15.19 1.22 -35.97
CA VAL A 171 15.90 2.35 -36.57
C VAL A 171 15.88 3.54 -35.61
N ASN A 172 17.02 4.22 -35.45
CA ASN A 172 17.23 5.28 -34.45
C ASN A 172 16.93 4.85 -33.00
N GLY A 173 17.02 3.55 -32.72
CA GLY A 173 16.88 3.00 -31.37
C GLY A 173 18.15 3.08 -30.53
N PRO A 174 18.03 2.93 -29.20
CA PRO A 174 19.18 2.98 -28.29
C PRO A 174 20.04 1.70 -28.33
N ASN A 175 19.51 0.60 -28.87
CA ASN A 175 20.21 -0.68 -29.00
C ASN A 175 19.64 -1.52 -30.15
N ASN A 176 20.29 -2.66 -30.41
CA ASN A 176 19.91 -3.58 -31.50
C ASN A 176 18.92 -4.68 -31.07
N ASN A 177 18.24 -4.54 -29.93
CA ASN A 177 17.28 -5.56 -29.48
C ASN A 177 15.99 -5.45 -30.32
N PRO A 178 15.55 -6.50 -31.02
CA PRO A 178 14.31 -6.47 -31.79
C PRO A 178 13.06 -6.54 -30.91
N ILE A 179 13.20 -6.91 -29.62
CA ILE A 179 12.10 -6.97 -28.66
C ILE A 179 12.14 -5.72 -27.79
N TRP A 180 11.18 -4.83 -28.01
CA TRP A 180 11.08 -3.57 -27.29
C TRP A 180 9.64 -3.09 -27.11
N THR A 181 9.47 -2.22 -26.12
CA THR A 181 8.27 -1.42 -25.92
C THR A 181 8.67 0.05 -25.79
N VAL A 182 7.96 0.93 -26.49
CA VAL A 182 8.14 2.38 -26.42
C VAL A 182 6.86 3.04 -25.91
N TYR A 183 6.97 3.78 -24.81
CA TYR A 183 5.94 4.71 -24.37
C TYR A 183 6.23 6.09 -24.96
N VAL A 184 5.25 6.68 -25.61
CA VAL A 184 5.32 8.02 -26.18
C VAL A 184 4.35 8.92 -25.43
N SER A 185 4.86 10.01 -24.87
CA SER A 185 4.05 11.08 -24.28
C SER A 185 4.23 12.34 -25.11
N VAL A 186 3.11 12.99 -25.43
CA VAL A 186 3.09 14.27 -26.13
C VAL A 186 2.77 15.37 -25.12
N ILE A 187 3.74 16.25 -24.91
CA ILE A 187 3.64 17.40 -24.02
C ILE A 187 3.37 18.62 -24.90
N ALA A 188 2.12 19.05 -24.96
CA ALA A 188 1.70 20.24 -25.71
C ALA A 188 1.67 21.47 -24.79
N PRO A 189 2.69 22.35 -24.80
CA PRO A 189 2.53 23.67 -24.19
C PRO A 189 1.47 24.42 -25.01
N GLY A 190 0.49 25.05 -24.38
CA GLY A 190 -0.66 25.69 -25.03
C GLY A 190 -0.34 26.79 -26.07
N ILE A 191 0.94 27.07 -26.34
CA ILE A 191 1.47 27.99 -27.34
C ILE A 191 2.90 27.51 -27.71
N GLY A 192 3.01 26.50 -28.58
CA GLY A 192 4.29 25.98 -29.08
C GLY A 192 4.18 24.63 -29.81
N SER A 193 5.27 24.19 -30.46
CA SER A 193 5.37 22.82 -30.99
C SER A 193 5.37 21.82 -29.82
N PRO A 194 4.68 20.67 -29.94
CA PRO A 194 4.67 19.67 -28.88
C PRO A 194 6.08 19.15 -28.64
N SER A 195 6.43 18.97 -27.37
CA SER A 195 7.59 18.18 -26.99
C SER A 195 7.17 16.72 -26.85
N ILE A 196 8.06 15.81 -27.24
CA ILE A 196 7.78 14.37 -27.20
C ILE A 196 8.72 13.75 -26.18
N LEU A 197 8.20 12.88 -25.32
CA LEU A 197 9.00 12.07 -24.42
C LEU A 197 8.85 10.61 -24.82
N GLN A 198 9.97 9.92 -25.02
CA GLN A 198 10.00 8.48 -25.29
C GLN A 198 10.71 7.75 -24.17
N LEU A 199 10.06 6.70 -23.66
CA LEU A 199 10.65 5.71 -22.75
C LEU A 199 10.72 4.38 -23.51
N PHE A 200 11.94 3.94 -23.82
CA PHE A 200 12.23 2.68 -24.48
C PHE A 200 12.61 1.63 -23.44
N ILE A 201 11.97 0.47 -23.51
CA ILE A 201 12.20 -0.66 -22.61
C ILE A 201 12.56 -1.87 -23.47
N SER A 202 13.70 -2.47 -23.14
CA SER A 202 14.16 -3.76 -23.66
C SER A 202 14.76 -4.56 -22.51
N ASN A 203 14.80 -5.89 -22.57
CA ASN A 203 15.48 -6.65 -21.52
C ASN A 203 17.01 -6.60 -21.73
N PRO A 204 17.84 -6.16 -20.76
CA PRO A 204 17.51 -5.60 -19.43
C PRO A 204 17.53 -4.06 -19.34
N SER A 205 17.69 -3.36 -20.45
CA SER A 205 17.98 -1.92 -20.49
C SER A 205 16.75 -1.05 -20.72
N ILE A 206 16.67 0.05 -19.95
CA ILE A 206 15.67 1.11 -20.09
C ILE A 206 16.38 2.38 -20.56
N TYR A 207 15.81 3.08 -21.54
CA TYR A 207 16.32 4.34 -22.05
C TYR A 207 15.23 5.39 -22.15
N VAL A 208 15.60 6.66 -22.03
CA VAL A 208 14.73 7.81 -22.25
C VAL A 208 15.34 8.76 -23.26
N ARG A 209 14.49 9.41 -24.04
CA ARG A 209 14.85 10.58 -24.84
C ARG A 209 13.66 11.52 -24.98
N SER A 210 13.90 12.73 -25.44
CA SER A 210 12.89 13.71 -25.76
C SER A 210 13.16 14.42 -27.08
N GLN A 211 12.08 14.88 -27.71
CA GLN A 211 12.11 15.79 -28.83
C GLN A 211 11.63 17.15 -28.36
N THR A 212 12.38 18.21 -28.65
CA THR A 212 11.95 19.60 -28.43
C THR A 212 12.07 20.36 -29.74
N ASN A 213 11.01 21.10 -30.13
CA ASN A 213 10.96 21.84 -31.40
C ASN A 213 11.36 21.01 -32.64
N GLY A 214 10.94 19.75 -32.70
CA GLY A 214 11.24 18.87 -33.83
C GLY A 214 12.63 18.22 -33.79
N GLN A 215 13.47 18.52 -32.81
CA GLN A 215 14.83 17.97 -32.69
C GLN A 215 14.92 16.95 -31.56
N TRP A 216 15.44 15.75 -31.86
CA TRP A 216 15.66 14.69 -30.87
C TRP A 216 16.97 14.89 -30.12
N ASN A 217 16.96 14.67 -28.81
CA ASN A 217 18.19 14.44 -28.06
C ASN A 217 18.64 12.97 -28.18
N GLY A 218 19.90 12.71 -27.82
CA GLY A 218 20.42 11.35 -27.74
C GLY A 218 19.74 10.54 -26.63
N TRP A 219 19.64 9.23 -26.84
CA TRP A 219 19.13 8.30 -25.83
C TRP A 219 19.99 8.30 -24.56
N GLN A 220 19.34 8.32 -23.40
CA GLN A 220 19.96 8.23 -22.09
C GLN A 220 19.54 6.94 -21.40
N ALA A 221 20.51 6.13 -20.95
CA ALA A 221 20.24 4.88 -20.24
C ALA A 221 19.86 5.14 -18.77
N PHE A 222 18.83 4.46 -18.28
CA PHE A 222 18.53 4.37 -16.86
C PHE A 222 19.17 3.10 -16.28
N GLY A 223 19.92 3.26 -15.17
CA GLY A 223 20.39 2.12 -14.37
C GLY A 223 21.53 1.32 -14.99
N THR A 224 22.59 1.95 -15.50
CA THR A 224 23.86 1.24 -15.66
C THR A 224 24.23 0.67 -14.30
N ILE A 225 24.34 -0.66 -14.18
CA ILE A 225 25.16 -1.24 -13.11
C ILE A 225 26.50 -0.52 -13.24
N GLY A 226 26.88 0.24 -12.21
CA GLY A 226 28.16 0.97 -12.21
C GLY A 226 29.29 0.01 -12.55
N PRO A 227 30.41 0.48 -13.14
CA PRO A 227 31.51 -0.41 -13.48
C PRO A 227 31.80 -1.28 -12.25
N THR A 228 31.82 -2.62 -12.43
CA THR A 228 32.38 -3.49 -11.39
C THR A 228 33.73 -2.86 -11.04
N GLY A 229 33.87 -2.43 -9.78
CA GLY A 229 35.10 -1.75 -9.33
C GLY A 229 36.31 -2.58 -9.75
N PRO A 230 37.47 -1.94 -10.01
CA PRO A 230 38.65 -2.64 -10.50
C PRO A 230 38.83 -3.91 -9.68
N THR A 231 38.91 -5.07 -10.34
CA THR A 231 39.28 -6.31 -9.65
C THR A 231 40.55 -5.99 -8.90
N GLY A 232 40.48 -5.98 -7.56
CA GLY A 232 41.59 -5.54 -6.73
C GLY A 232 42.84 -6.27 -7.18
N VAL A 233 43.94 -5.54 -7.37
CA VAL A 233 45.26 -6.12 -7.64
C VAL A 233 45.44 -7.33 -6.72
N SER A 234 45.65 -8.48 -7.33
CA SER A 234 45.91 -9.73 -6.64
C SER A 234 47.19 -9.57 -5.83
N ILE A 235 47.06 -9.25 -4.54
CA ILE A 235 48.05 -9.71 -3.58
C ILE A 235 47.67 -11.15 -3.26
N THR A 236 48.37 -12.09 -3.88
CA THR A 236 48.44 -13.45 -3.34
C THR A 236 49.13 -13.34 -1.98
N GLY A 237 48.35 -13.11 -0.93
CA GLY A 237 48.82 -13.29 0.45
C GLY A 237 49.23 -14.75 0.64
N PRO A 238 50.25 -15.05 1.46
CA PRO A 238 50.65 -16.43 1.72
C PRO A 238 49.42 -17.20 2.19
N THR A 239 49.16 -18.35 1.56
CA THR A 239 48.08 -19.27 1.90
C THR A 239 48.12 -19.56 3.41
N GLY A 240 47.17 -18.99 4.16
CA GLY A 240 46.97 -19.32 5.56
C GLY A 240 46.49 -20.77 5.70
N ALA A 241 47.00 -21.48 6.72
CA ALA A 241 46.69 -22.88 6.95
C ALA A 241 45.18 -23.16 6.90
N THR A 242 44.81 -24.22 6.18
CA THR A 242 43.45 -24.75 6.09
C THR A 242 42.85 -24.94 7.49
N GLY A 243 41.89 -24.11 7.86
CA GLY A 243 41.04 -24.32 9.02
C GLY A 243 40.14 -25.53 8.79
N THR A 244 39.96 -26.34 9.83
CA THR A 244 39.19 -27.60 9.81
C THR A 244 37.77 -27.41 9.24
N PRO A 245 37.25 -28.36 8.43
CA PRO A 245 35.90 -28.29 7.87
C PRO A 245 34.82 -28.22 8.96
N GLY A 246 34.02 -27.14 8.95
CA GLY A 246 32.77 -27.04 9.71
C GLY A 246 31.60 -27.37 8.79
N THR A 247 30.65 -28.15 9.29
CA THR A 247 29.58 -28.84 8.53
C THR A 247 28.73 -27.92 7.63
N ASP A 248 28.93 -28.02 6.31
CA ASP A 248 28.03 -27.41 5.32
C ASP A 248 26.74 -28.24 5.15
N GLY A 249 25.62 -27.60 5.44
CA GLY A 249 24.31 -27.98 4.93
C GLY A 249 24.16 -27.51 3.48
N VAL A 250 24.14 -28.47 2.56
CA VAL A 250 23.63 -28.44 1.17
C VAL A 250 23.80 -27.14 0.35
N THR A 251 24.96 -27.03 -0.31
CA THR A 251 25.08 -26.23 -1.56
C THR A 251 24.37 -26.99 -2.69
N GLY A 252 23.43 -26.33 -3.38
CA GLY A 252 22.75 -26.85 -4.57
C GLY A 252 23.72 -27.12 -5.74
N PRO A 253 23.32 -27.91 -6.75
CA PRO A 253 24.24 -28.43 -7.76
C PRO A 253 24.97 -27.30 -8.51
N THR A 254 26.29 -27.30 -8.40
CA THR A 254 27.18 -26.51 -9.26
C THR A 254 27.01 -26.98 -10.71
N GLY A 255 26.69 -26.05 -11.62
CA GLY A 255 26.53 -26.33 -13.05
C GLY A 255 27.81 -26.88 -13.68
N ALA A 256 27.66 -27.73 -14.70
CA ALA A 256 28.76 -28.44 -15.35
C ALA A 256 29.86 -27.50 -15.86
N THR A 257 31.11 -27.83 -15.54
CA THR A 257 32.32 -27.23 -16.12
C THR A 257 32.30 -27.41 -17.64
N GLY A 258 32.33 -26.31 -18.39
CA GLY A 258 32.41 -26.35 -19.85
C GLY A 258 33.70 -27.04 -20.33
N THR A 259 33.58 -27.85 -21.38
CA THR A 259 34.71 -28.56 -22.00
C THR A 259 35.77 -27.57 -22.51
N PRO A 260 37.08 -27.82 -22.28
CA PRO A 260 38.16 -27.05 -22.91
C PRO A 260 38.03 -27.10 -24.44
N GLY A 261 38.13 -25.94 -25.09
CA GLY A 261 38.11 -25.83 -26.54
C GLY A 261 39.30 -26.57 -27.15
N THR A 262 39.04 -27.35 -28.20
CA THR A 262 40.09 -28.01 -28.99
C THR A 262 40.69 -27.01 -29.97
N ASP A 263 42.01 -26.83 -29.88
CA ASP A 263 42.78 -26.03 -30.83
C ASP A 263 42.73 -26.64 -32.24
N GLY A 264 42.41 -25.81 -33.23
CA GLY A 264 42.42 -26.10 -34.66
C GLY A 264 42.44 -24.82 -35.47
#